data_AF-A0A7X6XRX9-F1
#
_entry.id   AF-A0A7X6XRX9-F1
#
_cell.length_a   1.000
_cell.length_b   1.000
_cell.length_c   1.000
_cell.angle_alpha   90.00
_cell.angle_beta   90.00
_cell.angle_gamma   90.00
#
_symmetry.space_group_name_H-M   'P 1'
#
loop_
_entity.id
_entity.type
_entity.pdbx_description
1 polymer ?
#
loop_
_entity_poly.entity_id
_entity_poly.type
_entity_poly.pdbx_seq_one_letter_code
_entity_poly.pdbx_strand_id
1 'polypeptide(L)'
;MKIRVLPLGAEVEAAPGQALQDVLFPLGVEFPCGGRGRCKGCRVRVLEGSLAPHAMDREVFTEAELAEGWRLSCRARVEGDLVLQVRQWDTLILDDNSPVAFDPQEGFGIAVDLGTTTVVAQLLDLSNGQVRAVRTGLNAQAKRGADVMSRLEYAMNCGAAELQQTVNAQLARMTTELVTNAGIAWEQLRQVTIVGNTVMQHLMYGFPLPQLALAPHEPHTLEEQRSPAPALGWPVPEHVIVRFLPNLGGFVGSDILGVILATRMLESDELVAAADLGTNGEIAAGDKNGILVSSTAAGPAFEGGKIELGMRAGKGAISRVSVVDHHLDVQVIGGGAPRGLCGSGLLDAVAAGLDLGLIQPTGRITDSDRMMIQEPVYITQRDVRELQLAKAAIAAGLRLILEEMGKEIQEVKRFYLAGAFGNTLGVESAEKIGLFRFGKERTVPVGNSALRGAKIALLSRDGQISENVRQRVRFQNLSARPRFQELFGEEMYLSPEPLY
;
A
#
# COMPACT_ATOMS: atom_id res chain seq x y z
N MET A 1 24.59 20.14 -13.84
CA MET A 1 25.25 19.37 -12.77
C MET A 1 24.54 18.04 -12.66
N LYS A 2 25.30 16.96 -12.49
CA LYS A 2 24.77 15.59 -12.39
C LYS A 2 24.56 15.20 -10.95
N ILE A 3 23.34 14.78 -10.63
CA ILE A 3 22.95 14.34 -9.30
C ILE A 3 22.56 12.87 -9.38
N ARG A 4 23.38 12.01 -8.78
CA ARG A 4 23.08 10.58 -8.65
C ARG A 4 22.48 10.33 -7.29
N VAL A 5 21.37 9.59 -7.23
CA VAL A 5 20.62 9.38 -5.99
C VAL A 5 20.49 7.89 -5.68
N LEU A 6 20.95 7.48 -4.50
CA LEU A 6 20.95 6.11 -4.01
C LEU A 6 19.91 5.92 -2.88
N PRO A 7 19.32 4.72 -2.73
CA PRO A 7 19.59 3.48 -3.49
C PRO A 7 18.91 3.41 -4.88
N LEU A 8 18.06 4.38 -5.24
CA LEU A 8 17.28 4.38 -6.49
C LEU A 8 18.16 4.24 -7.75
N GLY A 9 19.43 4.63 -7.69
CA GLY A 9 20.38 4.58 -8.79
C GLY A 9 20.07 5.60 -9.90
N ALA A 10 19.10 6.49 -9.68
CA ALA A 10 18.69 7.49 -10.64
C ALA A 10 19.75 8.59 -10.79
N GLU A 11 20.02 9.00 -12.01
CA GLU A 11 20.83 10.17 -12.34
C GLU A 11 19.94 11.24 -12.96
N VAL A 12 20.03 12.46 -12.42
CA VAL A 12 19.27 13.61 -12.92
C VAL A 12 20.19 14.80 -13.15
N GLU A 13 19.88 15.57 -14.19
CA GLU A 13 20.54 16.84 -14.44
C GLU A 13 19.82 17.97 -13.71
N ALA A 14 20.59 18.81 -13.05
CA ALA A 14 20.12 19.99 -12.35
C ALA A 14 20.88 21.24 -12.80
N ALA A 15 20.16 22.36 -12.90
CA ALA A 15 20.76 23.66 -13.19
C ALA A 15 21.52 24.17 -11.95
N PRO A 16 22.63 24.91 -12.12
CA PRO A 16 23.32 25.56 -11.01
C PRO A 16 22.37 26.45 -10.21
N GLY A 17 22.39 26.33 -8.89
CA GLY A 17 21.51 27.08 -7.97
C GLY A 17 20.08 26.56 -7.86
N GLN A 18 19.69 25.54 -8.63
CA GLN A 18 18.36 24.91 -8.52
C GLN A 18 18.15 24.34 -7.11
N ALA A 19 16.93 24.48 -6.58
CA ALA A 19 16.62 23.94 -5.27
C ALA A 19 16.64 22.40 -5.32
N LEU A 20 17.39 21.78 -4.41
CA LEU A 20 17.55 20.33 -4.41
C LEU A 20 16.22 19.60 -4.15
N GLN A 21 15.28 20.24 -3.45
CA GLN A 21 13.91 19.71 -3.34
C GLN A 21 13.21 19.52 -4.67
N ASP A 22 13.36 20.44 -5.61
CA ASP A 22 12.64 20.38 -6.89
C ASP A 22 13.27 19.32 -7.81
N VAL A 23 14.55 19.00 -7.57
CA VAL A 23 15.28 17.91 -8.23
C VAL A 23 14.89 16.55 -7.64
N LEU A 24 14.69 16.47 -6.33
CA LEU A 24 14.43 15.21 -5.63
C LEU A 24 12.94 14.86 -5.51
N PHE A 25 12.03 15.85 -5.54
CA PHE A 25 10.58 15.61 -5.47
C PHE A 25 10.06 14.71 -6.61
N PRO A 26 10.45 14.91 -7.89
CA PRO A 26 10.07 14.02 -8.98
C PRO A 26 10.60 12.59 -8.81
N LEU A 27 11.71 12.43 -8.07
CA LEU A 27 12.30 11.13 -7.74
C LEU A 27 11.57 10.43 -6.58
N GLY A 28 10.54 11.05 -6.00
CA GLY A 28 9.75 10.46 -4.92
C GLY A 28 10.29 10.76 -3.52
N VAL A 29 11.09 11.81 -3.35
CA VAL A 29 11.44 12.34 -2.03
C VAL A 29 10.30 13.22 -1.53
N GLU A 30 9.71 12.85 -0.40
CA GLU A 30 8.68 13.58 0.32
C GLU A 30 9.27 14.76 1.12
N PHE A 31 8.45 15.80 1.30
CA PHE A 31 8.80 16.96 2.11
C PHE A 31 7.69 17.19 3.15
N PRO A 32 7.64 16.40 4.24
CA PRO A 32 6.50 16.37 5.16
C PRO A 32 6.14 17.74 5.77
N CYS A 33 7.13 18.62 5.94
CA CYS A 33 6.92 19.98 6.42
C CYS A 33 6.75 21.05 5.31
N GLY A 34 6.56 20.64 4.05
CA GLY A 34 6.45 21.54 2.90
C GLY A 34 7.71 22.37 2.64
N GLY A 35 8.90 21.79 2.90
CA GLY A 35 10.18 22.46 2.65
C GLY A 35 10.63 23.49 3.69
N ARG A 36 9.97 23.55 4.85
CA ARG A 36 10.25 24.54 5.91
C ARG A 36 11.51 24.28 6.75
N GLY A 37 12.24 23.20 6.50
CA GLY A 37 13.54 22.92 7.12
C GLY A 37 13.54 22.47 8.58
N ARG A 38 12.41 21.95 9.12
CA ARG A 38 12.28 21.64 10.56
C ARG A 38 12.06 20.17 10.91
N CYS A 39 11.61 19.34 9.97
CA CYS A 39 11.14 17.98 10.27
C CYS A 39 12.17 16.85 10.08
N LYS A 40 13.37 17.15 9.54
CA LYS A 40 14.36 16.17 9.05
C LYS A 40 13.86 15.15 8.02
N GLY A 41 12.59 15.20 7.60
CA GLY A 41 12.02 14.25 6.62
C GLY A 41 12.76 14.30 5.30
N CYS A 42 13.13 15.49 4.82
CA CYS A 42 13.86 15.71 3.58
C CYS A 42 15.38 15.42 3.67
N ARG A 43 15.87 14.73 4.71
CA ARG A 43 17.32 14.56 4.90
C ARG A 43 17.94 13.69 3.82
N VAL A 44 19.11 14.13 3.36
CA VAL A 44 19.98 13.41 2.44
C VAL A 44 21.39 13.37 3.01
N ARG A 45 22.14 12.33 2.69
CA ARG A 45 23.58 12.28 2.99
C ARG A 45 24.35 12.49 1.71
N VAL A 46 25.29 13.43 1.71
CA VAL A 46 26.24 13.61 0.62
C VAL A 46 27.29 12.51 0.73
N LEU A 47 27.36 11.64 -0.28
CA LEU A 47 28.36 10.58 -0.38
C LEU A 47 29.56 11.03 -1.21
N GLU A 48 29.30 11.76 -2.30
CA GLU A 48 30.32 12.39 -3.14
C GLU A 48 29.87 13.79 -3.56
N GLY A 49 30.85 14.68 -3.80
CA GLY A 49 30.63 16.10 -4.05
C GLY A 49 30.55 16.92 -2.76
N SER A 50 30.18 18.20 -2.88
CA SER A 50 30.10 19.13 -1.75
C SER A 50 28.76 19.86 -1.74
N LEU A 51 28.11 19.85 -0.57
CA LEU A 51 26.92 20.63 -0.30
C LEU A 51 27.08 21.31 1.05
N ALA A 52 27.12 22.64 1.05
CA ALA A 52 27.31 23.42 2.27
C ALA A 52 26.09 23.30 3.20
N PRO A 53 26.29 23.18 4.54
CA PRO A 53 25.19 23.16 5.49
C PRO A 53 24.54 24.55 5.59
N HIS A 54 23.22 24.59 5.42
CA HIS A 54 22.37 25.75 5.65
C HIS A 54 22.22 26.01 7.16
N ALA A 55 21.86 27.23 7.58
CA ALA A 55 21.67 27.58 9.00
C ALA A 55 20.71 26.61 9.72
N MET A 56 19.59 26.28 9.07
CA MET A 56 18.62 25.28 9.57
C MET A 56 19.17 23.85 9.65
N ASP A 57 20.20 23.49 8.88
CA ASP A 57 20.85 22.18 9.05
C ASP A 57 21.52 22.09 10.42
N ARG A 58 22.14 23.19 10.89
CA ARG A 58 22.78 23.28 12.22
C ARG A 58 21.78 23.32 13.38
N GLU A 59 20.54 23.74 13.11
CA GLU A 59 19.48 23.71 14.11
C GLU A 59 18.90 22.31 14.32
N VAL A 60 18.98 21.44 13.30
CA VAL A 60 18.37 20.11 13.37
C VAL A 60 19.39 18.99 13.50
N PHE A 61 20.53 19.04 12.81
CA PHE A 61 21.55 17.99 12.86
C PHE A 61 22.62 18.28 13.91
N THR A 62 23.15 17.22 14.52
CA THR A 62 24.33 17.32 15.37
C THR A 62 25.59 17.60 14.53
N GLU A 63 26.65 18.12 15.15
CA GLU A 63 27.94 18.33 14.48
C GLU A 63 28.50 17.04 13.86
N ALA A 64 28.31 15.90 14.52
CA ALA A 64 28.69 14.59 13.99
C ALA A 64 27.90 14.22 12.72
N GLU A 65 26.58 14.44 12.72
CA GLU A 65 25.74 14.21 11.53
C GLU A 65 26.12 15.16 10.37
N LEU A 66 26.43 16.43 10.66
CA LEU A 66 26.89 17.37 9.64
C LEU A 66 28.24 16.96 9.05
N ALA A 67 29.17 16.47 9.88
CA ALA A 67 30.46 15.92 9.45
C ALA A 67 30.31 14.64 8.61
N GLU A 68 29.30 13.83 8.90
CA GLU A 68 28.94 12.65 8.08
C GLU A 68 28.29 13.00 6.74
N GLY A 69 28.02 14.28 6.47
CA GLY A 69 27.46 14.76 5.20
C GLY A 69 25.94 14.90 5.18
N TRP A 70 25.26 14.87 6.34
CA TRP A 70 23.81 15.04 6.40
C TRP A 70 23.37 16.48 6.12
N ARG A 71 22.38 16.65 5.24
CA ARG A 71 21.80 17.93 4.83
C ARG A 71 20.29 17.82 4.66
N LEU A 72 19.55 18.92 4.84
CA LEU A 72 18.14 19.04 4.48
C LEU A 72 18.04 19.39 3.00
N SER A 73 17.61 18.45 2.15
CA SER A 73 17.50 18.73 0.70
C SER A 73 16.51 19.84 0.37
N CYS A 74 15.53 20.09 1.24
CA CYS A 74 14.58 21.18 1.11
C CYS A 74 15.16 22.58 1.32
N ARG A 75 16.34 22.70 1.92
CA ARG A 75 17.03 23.98 2.12
C ARG A 75 18.32 24.09 1.32
N ALA A 76 18.68 23.01 0.61
CA ALA A 76 19.91 22.92 -0.14
C ALA A 76 19.70 23.34 -1.61
N ARG A 77 20.78 23.83 -2.23
CA ARG A 77 20.82 24.19 -3.66
C ARG A 77 21.95 23.43 -4.34
N VAL A 78 21.75 23.10 -5.61
CA VAL A 78 22.73 22.35 -6.37
C VAL A 78 23.83 23.28 -6.85
N GLU A 79 25.06 23.10 -6.34
CA GLU A 79 26.23 23.92 -6.67
C GLU A 79 27.35 23.13 -7.37
N GLY A 80 27.20 21.81 -7.47
CA GLY A 80 28.10 20.92 -8.19
C GLY A 80 27.45 19.56 -8.43
N ASP A 81 28.23 18.64 -8.99
CA ASP A 81 27.82 17.25 -9.12
C ASP A 81 27.77 16.59 -7.72
N LEU A 82 26.75 15.79 -7.46
CA LEU A 82 26.50 15.18 -6.15
C LEU A 82 26.13 13.70 -6.30
N VAL A 83 26.64 12.87 -5.40
CA VAL A 83 26.06 11.55 -5.13
C VAL A 83 25.39 11.61 -3.77
N LEU A 84 24.07 11.42 -3.75
CA LEU A 84 23.23 11.58 -2.57
C LEU A 84 22.64 10.23 -2.15
N GLN A 85 22.68 9.94 -0.85
CA GLN A 85 21.87 8.88 -0.25
C GLN A 85 20.56 9.47 0.28
N VAL A 86 19.43 8.99 -0.23
CA VAL A 86 18.09 9.37 0.21
C VAL A 86 17.50 8.25 1.06
N ARG A 87 17.31 8.51 2.35
CA ARG A 87 16.81 7.51 3.31
C ARG A 87 15.30 7.28 3.30
N GLN A 88 14.53 8.10 2.61
CA GLN A 88 13.09 7.84 2.47
C GLN A 88 12.80 6.58 1.65
N TRP A 89 13.73 6.20 0.77
CA TRP A 89 13.64 4.97 -0.03
C TRP A 89 14.17 3.74 0.70
N ASP A 90 14.61 3.88 1.96
CA ASP A 90 14.81 2.73 2.87
C ASP A 90 13.46 2.13 3.34
N THR A 91 12.33 2.65 2.86
CA THR A 91 10.98 2.16 3.18
C THR A 91 10.63 0.96 2.30
N LEU A 92 10.57 -0.22 2.93
CA LEU A 92 10.10 -1.54 2.44
C LEU A 92 9.50 -1.55 1.02
N ILE A 93 10.37 -1.74 0.02
CA ILE A 93 9.95 -2.23 -1.29
C ILE A 93 9.53 -3.69 -1.08
N LEU A 94 8.23 -3.96 -1.12
CA LEU A 94 7.71 -5.33 -1.21
C LEU A 94 8.01 -5.85 -2.62
N ASP A 95 9.22 -6.38 -2.81
CA ASP A 95 9.58 -7.13 -4.00
C ASP A 95 9.23 -8.62 -3.79
N ASP A 96 8.50 -9.22 -4.73
CA ASP A 96 8.21 -10.66 -4.74
C ASP A 96 8.85 -11.33 -5.98
N ASN A 97 9.88 -12.12 -5.71
CA ASN A 97 10.65 -12.91 -6.69
C ASN A 97 10.24 -14.40 -6.72
N SER A 98 9.08 -14.77 -6.15
CA SER A 98 8.60 -16.15 -6.14
C SER A 98 8.36 -16.70 -7.56
N PRO A 99 8.71 -17.98 -7.81
CA PRO A 99 8.48 -18.60 -9.11
C PRO A 99 6.99 -18.70 -9.44
N VAL A 100 6.62 -18.24 -10.63
CA VAL A 100 5.27 -18.35 -11.21
C VAL A 100 5.32 -19.44 -12.28
N ALA A 101 4.28 -20.27 -12.41
CA ALA A 101 4.17 -21.16 -13.56
C ALA A 101 3.86 -20.29 -14.80
N PHE A 102 4.71 -20.35 -15.82
CA PHE A 102 4.56 -19.54 -17.02
C PHE A 102 4.81 -20.37 -18.29
N ASP A 103 4.21 -19.94 -19.39
CA ASP A 103 4.52 -20.43 -20.73
C ASP A 103 5.52 -19.45 -21.37
N PRO A 104 6.78 -19.84 -21.64
CA PRO A 104 7.79 -18.96 -22.20
C PRO A 104 7.32 -18.26 -23.48
N GLN A 105 7.42 -16.94 -23.51
CA GLN A 105 7.07 -16.12 -24.66
C GLN A 105 8.23 -15.19 -25.04
N GLU A 106 8.27 -14.75 -26.29
CA GLU A 106 9.27 -13.78 -26.73
C GLU A 106 8.90 -12.34 -26.37
N GLY A 107 9.89 -11.59 -25.87
CA GLY A 107 9.79 -10.17 -25.57
C GLY A 107 9.62 -9.89 -24.09
N PHE A 108 9.14 -8.69 -23.80
CA PHE A 108 8.98 -8.16 -22.45
C PHE A 108 7.54 -7.71 -22.21
N GLY A 109 7.14 -7.69 -20.95
CA GLY A 109 5.89 -7.10 -20.51
C GLY A 109 6.08 -6.33 -19.21
N ILE A 110 5.16 -5.43 -18.89
CA ILE A 110 5.19 -4.70 -17.61
C ILE A 110 3.98 -5.12 -16.79
N ALA A 111 4.21 -5.50 -15.52
CA ALA A 111 3.16 -5.69 -14.53
C ALA A 111 3.09 -4.46 -13.62
N VAL A 112 1.89 -3.94 -13.38
CA VAL A 112 1.67 -2.74 -12.57
C VAL A 112 0.61 -3.00 -11.51
N ASP A 113 0.93 -2.62 -10.28
CA ASP A 113 -0.02 -2.44 -9.19
C ASP A 113 -0.28 -0.94 -9.01
N LEU A 114 -1.48 -0.51 -9.42
CA LEU A 114 -1.97 0.86 -9.31
C LEU A 114 -2.77 0.99 -8.00
N GLY A 115 -2.05 1.15 -6.90
CA GLY A 115 -2.63 1.42 -5.60
C GLY A 115 -3.05 2.88 -5.44
N THR A 116 -3.92 3.11 -4.46
CA THR A 116 -4.35 4.47 -4.09
C THR A 116 -3.17 5.30 -3.60
N THR A 117 -2.30 4.74 -2.76
CA THR A 117 -1.15 5.45 -2.21
C THR A 117 0.12 5.30 -3.04
N THR A 118 0.37 4.10 -3.55
CA THR A 118 1.64 3.71 -4.18
C THR A 118 1.35 3.07 -5.53
N VAL A 119 2.21 3.32 -6.50
CA VAL A 119 2.23 2.65 -7.80
C VAL A 119 3.53 1.88 -7.92
N VAL A 120 3.44 0.58 -8.21
CA VAL A 120 4.60 -0.29 -8.42
C VAL A 120 4.51 -0.89 -9.81
N ALA A 121 5.58 -0.78 -10.58
CA ALA A 121 5.68 -1.34 -11.92
C ALA A 121 6.96 -2.17 -12.07
N GLN A 122 6.83 -3.37 -12.62
CA GLN A 122 7.94 -4.28 -12.88
C GLN A 122 7.99 -4.61 -14.37
N LEU A 123 9.17 -4.47 -14.98
CA LEU A 123 9.45 -4.99 -16.32
C LEU A 123 9.88 -6.45 -16.20
N LEU A 124 9.22 -7.33 -16.94
CA LEU A 124 9.47 -8.76 -16.98
C LEU A 124 9.97 -9.20 -18.34
N ASP A 125 10.94 -10.10 -18.33
CA ASP A 125 11.27 -10.94 -19.49
C ASP A 125 10.26 -12.09 -19.56
N LEU A 126 9.48 -12.15 -20.65
CA LEU A 126 8.41 -13.13 -20.79
C LEU A 126 8.93 -14.56 -21.09
N SER A 127 10.21 -14.70 -21.43
CA SER A 127 10.81 -16.01 -21.75
C SER A 127 11.21 -16.80 -20.51
N ASN A 128 11.42 -16.12 -19.38
CA ASN A 128 11.91 -16.72 -18.14
C ASN A 128 11.21 -16.17 -16.88
N GLY A 129 10.32 -15.19 -17.01
CA GLY A 129 9.59 -14.55 -15.92
C GLY A 129 10.44 -13.64 -15.02
N GLN A 130 11.71 -13.38 -15.36
CA GLN A 130 12.61 -12.58 -14.53
C GLN A 130 12.24 -11.10 -14.57
N VAL A 131 12.30 -10.47 -13.39
CA VAL A 131 12.16 -9.02 -13.25
C VAL A 131 13.46 -8.35 -13.70
N ARG A 132 13.38 -7.51 -14.72
CA ARG A 132 14.53 -6.80 -15.33
C ARG A 132 14.71 -5.40 -14.77
N ALA A 133 13.62 -4.76 -14.37
CA ALA A 133 13.63 -3.44 -13.76
C ALA A 133 12.37 -3.23 -12.92
N VAL A 134 12.50 -2.40 -11.89
CA VAL A 134 11.39 -2.02 -10.99
C VAL A 134 11.31 -0.50 -10.91
N ARG A 135 10.10 0.04 -10.92
CA ARG A 135 9.80 1.44 -10.60
C ARG A 135 8.71 1.47 -9.54
N THR A 136 8.95 2.26 -8.51
CA THR A 136 7.98 2.50 -7.45
C THR A 136 7.86 4.00 -7.26
N GLY A 137 6.66 4.48 -6.99
CA GLY A 137 6.43 5.88 -6.66
C GLY A 137 5.11 6.06 -5.93
N LEU A 138 4.96 7.20 -5.26
CA LEU A 138 3.65 7.60 -4.75
C LEU A 138 2.71 7.85 -5.91
N ASN A 139 1.43 7.51 -5.73
CA ASN A 139 0.41 7.84 -6.70
C ASN A 139 0.26 9.37 -6.76
N ALA A 140 0.52 9.95 -7.94
CA ALA A 140 0.52 11.40 -8.15
C ALA A 140 -0.86 12.03 -7.92
N GLN A 141 -1.93 11.24 -7.98
CA GLN A 141 -3.29 11.66 -7.62
C GLN A 141 -3.45 12.01 -6.13
N ALA A 142 -2.52 11.59 -5.26
CA ALA A 142 -2.55 11.90 -3.82
C ALA A 142 -2.61 13.40 -3.52
N LYS A 143 -2.18 14.25 -4.46
CA LYS A 143 -2.30 15.73 -4.36
C LYS A 143 -3.74 16.23 -4.30
N ARG A 144 -4.70 15.44 -4.80
CA ARG A 144 -6.12 15.81 -4.95
C ARG A 144 -7.06 14.97 -4.09
N GLY A 145 -6.53 14.01 -3.35
CA GLY A 145 -7.29 13.17 -2.43
C GLY A 145 -6.40 12.09 -1.83
N ALA A 146 -6.48 11.95 -0.50
CA ALA A 146 -5.66 11.00 0.25
C ALA A 146 -6.15 9.55 0.05
N ASP A 147 -7.43 9.36 -0.24
CA ASP A 147 -8.09 8.07 -0.40
C ASP A 147 -9.00 8.04 -1.65
N VAL A 148 -9.65 6.90 -1.89
CA VAL A 148 -10.53 6.72 -3.05
C VAL A 148 -11.76 7.64 -3.00
N MET A 149 -12.35 7.87 -1.83
CA MET A 149 -13.58 8.65 -1.69
C MET A 149 -13.34 10.13 -1.91
N SER A 150 -12.28 10.68 -1.31
CA SER A 150 -11.87 12.08 -1.52
C SER A 150 -11.49 12.35 -2.98
N ARG A 151 -10.91 11.36 -3.68
CA ARG A 151 -10.65 11.46 -5.13
C ARG A 151 -11.93 11.42 -5.95
N LEU A 152 -12.89 10.55 -5.61
CA LEU A 152 -14.19 10.53 -6.26
C LEU A 152 -14.93 11.86 -6.06
N GLU A 153 -14.92 12.40 -4.85
CA GLU A 153 -15.51 13.71 -4.55
C GLU A 153 -14.83 14.83 -5.37
N TYR A 154 -13.50 14.87 -5.41
CA TYR A 154 -12.76 15.81 -6.26
C TYR A 154 -13.13 15.64 -7.75
N ALA A 155 -13.18 14.40 -8.23
CA ALA A 155 -13.49 14.10 -9.62
C ALA A 155 -14.90 14.56 -10.01
N MET A 156 -15.87 14.32 -9.12
CA MET A 156 -17.27 14.74 -9.27
C MET A 156 -17.42 16.27 -9.27
N ASN A 157 -16.53 16.98 -8.56
CA ASN A 157 -16.46 18.44 -8.52
C ASN A 157 -15.53 19.01 -9.61
N CYS A 158 -15.71 18.55 -10.86
CA CYS A 158 -14.97 18.96 -12.06
C CYS A 158 -13.49 18.53 -12.14
N GLY A 159 -13.00 17.69 -11.22
CA GLY A 159 -11.61 17.23 -11.18
C GLY A 159 -11.27 15.97 -11.97
N ALA A 160 -12.25 15.34 -12.64
CA ALA A 160 -12.08 14.01 -13.24
C ALA A 160 -10.98 13.96 -14.31
N ALA A 161 -10.96 14.92 -15.24
CA ALA A 161 -9.97 14.99 -16.31
C ALA A 161 -8.54 15.18 -15.78
N GLU A 162 -8.36 15.99 -14.73
CA GLU A 162 -7.04 16.19 -14.11
C GLU A 162 -6.53 14.91 -13.46
N LEU A 163 -7.38 14.19 -12.72
CA LEU A 163 -7.03 12.92 -12.09
C LEU A 163 -6.69 11.85 -13.13
N GLN A 164 -7.44 11.79 -14.23
CA GLN A 164 -7.18 10.90 -15.36
C GLN A 164 -5.84 11.21 -16.02
N GLN A 165 -5.59 12.48 -16.35
CA GLN A 165 -4.33 12.90 -16.98
C GLN A 165 -3.14 12.64 -16.05
N THR A 166 -3.30 12.89 -14.74
CA THR A 166 -2.25 12.70 -13.73
C THR A 166 -1.81 11.24 -13.65
N VAL A 167 -2.76 10.30 -13.57
CA VAL A 167 -2.42 8.87 -13.44
C VAL A 167 -1.83 8.31 -14.74
N ASN A 168 -2.40 8.67 -15.90
CA ASN A 168 -1.87 8.23 -17.19
C ASN A 168 -0.47 8.80 -17.47
N ALA A 169 -0.23 10.07 -17.16
CA ALA A 169 1.10 10.67 -17.29
C ALA A 169 2.14 9.97 -16.39
N GLN A 170 1.78 9.61 -15.16
CA GLN A 170 2.65 8.85 -14.27
C GLN A 170 2.97 7.46 -14.82
N LEU A 171 1.95 6.70 -15.24
CA LEU A 171 2.12 5.35 -15.76
C LEU A 171 2.92 5.32 -17.07
N ALA A 172 2.66 6.26 -17.97
CA ALA A 172 3.44 6.43 -19.19
C ALA A 172 4.91 6.72 -18.89
N ARG A 173 5.19 7.64 -17.96
CA ARG A 173 6.55 7.95 -17.53
C ARG A 173 7.26 6.74 -16.94
N MET A 174 6.62 6.02 -16.02
CA MET A 174 7.17 4.80 -15.42
C MET A 174 7.46 3.73 -16.48
N THR A 175 6.57 3.58 -17.45
CA THR A 175 6.74 2.66 -18.59
C THR A 175 7.97 3.01 -19.43
N THR A 176 8.09 4.28 -19.85
CA THR A 176 9.24 4.77 -20.61
C THR A 176 10.55 4.62 -19.84
N GLU A 177 10.55 4.92 -18.54
CA GLU A 177 11.71 4.74 -17.68
C GLU A 177 12.12 3.26 -17.58
N LEU A 178 11.19 2.34 -17.41
CA LEU A 178 11.47 0.90 -17.34
C LEU A 178 12.12 0.40 -18.64
N VAL A 179 11.53 0.73 -19.78
CA VAL A 179 12.01 0.31 -21.12
C VAL A 179 13.39 0.90 -21.39
N THR A 180 13.56 2.21 -21.19
CA THR A 180 14.80 2.92 -21.50
C THR A 180 15.94 2.45 -20.61
N ASN A 181 15.71 2.32 -19.30
CA ASN A 181 16.77 1.92 -18.36
C ASN A 181 17.16 0.44 -18.47
N ALA A 182 16.25 -0.41 -18.95
CA ALA A 182 16.57 -1.80 -19.26
C ALA A 182 17.29 -1.96 -20.62
N GLY A 183 17.37 -0.90 -21.43
CA GLY A 183 17.99 -0.92 -22.76
C GLY A 183 17.27 -1.83 -23.76
N ILE A 184 15.95 -2.02 -23.59
CA ILE A 184 15.14 -2.85 -24.49
C ILE A 184 14.52 -2.01 -25.60
N ALA A 185 14.36 -2.59 -26.80
CA ALA A 185 13.68 -1.94 -27.90
C ALA A 185 12.15 -1.95 -27.70
N TRP A 186 11.45 -0.91 -28.13
CA TRP A 186 10.00 -0.80 -27.93
C TRP A 186 9.21 -1.93 -28.62
N GLU A 187 9.71 -2.44 -29.74
CA GLU A 187 9.16 -3.57 -30.49
C GLU A 187 9.16 -4.87 -29.67
N GLN A 188 10.03 -4.97 -28.67
CA GLN A 188 10.10 -6.12 -27.77
C GLN A 188 9.11 -6.00 -26.60
N LEU A 189 8.62 -4.80 -26.28
CA LEU A 189 7.58 -4.61 -25.26
C LEU A 189 6.21 -4.98 -25.87
N ARG A 190 5.60 -6.05 -25.36
CA ARG A 190 4.32 -6.56 -25.85
C ARG A 190 3.12 -5.86 -25.23
N GLN A 191 3.10 -5.75 -23.90
CA GLN A 191 1.94 -5.24 -23.17
C GLN A 191 2.29 -4.73 -21.78
N VAL A 192 1.41 -3.90 -21.24
CA VAL A 192 1.41 -3.44 -19.84
C VAL A 192 0.14 -3.98 -19.17
N THR A 193 0.28 -4.86 -18.19
CA THR A 193 -0.84 -5.42 -17.40
C THR A 193 -0.94 -4.71 -16.07
N ILE A 194 -2.12 -4.16 -15.77
CA ILE A 194 -2.40 -3.34 -14.59
C ILE A 194 -3.46 -4.01 -13.74
N VAL A 195 -3.20 -4.03 -12.43
CA VAL A 195 -4.21 -4.28 -11.38
C VAL A 195 -4.38 -3.04 -10.52
N GLY A 196 -5.54 -2.92 -9.90
CA GLY A 196 -5.83 -1.88 -8.92
C GLY A 196 -7.30 -1.89 -8.54
N ASN A 197 -7.67 -1.12 -7.53
CA ASN A 197 -9.07 -1.01 -7.15
C ASN A 197 -9.91 -0.38 -8.27
N THR A 198 -11.21 -0.64 -8.24
CA THR A 198 -12.18 -0.20 -9.25
C THR A 198 -12.14 1.30 -9.52
N VAL A 199 -11.96 2.13 -8.47
CA VAL A 199 -11.88 3.59 -8.62
C VAL A 199 -10.65 4.00 -9.42
N MET A 200 -9.50 3.35 -9.19
CA MET A 200 -8.28 3.63 -9.96
C MET A 200 -8.45 3.30 -11.44
N GLN A 201 -9.13 2.19 -11.78
CA GLN A 201 -9.47 1.88 -13.17
C GLN A 201 -10.36 2.96 -13.79
N HIS A 202 -11.43 3.34 -13.10
CA HIS A 202 -12.39 4.30 -13.63
C HIS A 202 -11.76 5.68 -13.84
N LEU A 203 -10.92 6.13 -12.90
CA LEU A 203 -10.16 7.37 -13.06
C LEU A 203 -9.17 7.30 -14.23
N MET A 204 -8.47 6.17 -14.41
CA MET A 204 -7.51 6.00 -15.50
C MET A 204 -8.18 6.02 -16.89
N TYR A 205 -9.33 5.36 -17.04
CA TYR A 205 -10.05 5.30 -18.31
C TYR A 205 -11.02 6.48 -18.53
N GLY A 206 -11.27 7.30 -17.51
CA GLY A 206 -12.23 8.40 -17.59
C GLY A 206 -13.68 7.92 -17.67
N PHE A 207 -13.99 6.78 -17.04
CA PHE A 207 -15.35 6.25 -16.99
C PHE A 207 -16.27 7.10 -16.11
N PRO A 208 -17.60 7.03 -16.31
CA PRO A 208 -18.57 7.65 -15.42
C PRO A 208 -18.38 7.22 -13.95
N LEU A 209 -18.29 8.20 -13.07
CA LEU A 209 -18.06 8.03 -11.62
C LEU A 209 -19.30 8.16 -10.70
N PRO A 210 -20.43 8.82 -11.06
CA PRO A 210 -21.51 9.07 -10.11
C PRO A 210 -22.08 7.81 -9.43
N GLN A 211 -22.22 6.72 -10.19
CA GLN A 211 -22.76 5.43 -9.70
C GLN A 211 -21.81 4.73 -8.72
N LEU A 212 -20.51 4.96 -8.87
CA LEU A 212 -19.49 4.42 -7.99
C LEU A 212 -19.37 5.23 -6.70
N ALA A 213 -19.56 6.55 -6.78
CA ALA A 213 -19.50 7.46 -5.65
C ALA A 213 -20.72 7.36 -4.72
N LEU A 214 -21.90 7.03 -5.25
CA LEU A 214 -23.15 6.93 -4.50
C LEU A 214 -23.50 5.48 -4.20
N ALA A 215 -24.05 5.21 -3.01
CA ALA A 215 -24.59 3.90 -2.69
C ALA A 215 -25.65 3.49 -3.75
N PRO A 216 -25.62 2.25 -4.29
CA PRO A 216 -24.91 1.07 -3.78
C PRO A 216 -23.47 0.87 -4.30
N HIS A 217 -22.82 1.90 -4.85
CA HIS A 217 -21.44 1.90 -5.36
C HIS A 217 -21.23 0.99 -6.55
N GLU A 218 -22.11 1.09 -7.53
CA GLU A 218 -22.05 0.28 -8.74
C GLU A 218 -21.03 0.86 -9.74
N PRO A 219 -20.08 0.05 -10.22
CA PRO A 219 -19.14 0.50 -11.23
C PRO A 219 -19.78 0.58 -12.60
N HIS A 220 -19.24 1.45 -13.46
CA HIS A 220 -19.64 1.52 -14.86
C HIS A 220 -19.36 0.21 -15.61
N THR A 221 -18.27 -0.46 -15.25
CA THR A 221 -17.88 -1.74 -15.82
C THR A 221 -17.10 -2.61 -14.82
N LEU A 222 -17.28 -3.92 -14.93
CA LEU A 222 -16.44 -4.94 -14.29
C LEU A 222 -15.48 -5.60 -15.29
N GLU A 223 -15.67 -5.34 -16.59
CA GLU A 223 -14.97 -6.02 -17.66
C GLU A 223 -13.50 -5.61 -17.73
N GLU A 224 -12.69 -6.51 -18.26
CA GLU A 224 -11.30 -6.22 -18.60
C GLU A 224 -11.22 -5.11 -19.65
N GLN A 225 -10.29 -4.17 -19.46
CA GLN A 225 -10.05 -3.10 -20.41
C GLN A 225 -8.77 -3.37 -21.19
N ARG A 226 -8.82 -3.18 -22.52
CA ARG A 226 -7.66 -3.27 -23.40
C ARG A 226 -7.63 -2.05 -24.32
N SER A 227 -6.53 -1.33 -24.32
CA SER A 227 -6.37 -0.15 -25.18
C SER A 227 -4.94 -0.01 -25.66
N PRO A 228 -4.71 0.40 -26.92
CA PRO A 228 -3.41 0.88 -27.34
C PRO A 228 -2.95 2.01 -26.42
N ALA A 229 -1.67 2.03 -26.03
CA ALA A 229 -1.14 3.06 -25.12
C ALA A 229 -1.43 4.51 -25.58
N PRO A 230 -1.32 4.86 -26.89
CA PRO A 230 -1.70 6.20 -27.38
C PRO A 230 -3.15 6.61 -27.11
N ALA A 231 -4.10 5.66 -27.07
CA ALA A 231 -5.51 5.96 -26.80
C ALA A 231 -5.73 6.48 -25.37
N LEU A 232 -4.78 6.20 -24.46
CA LEU A 232 -4.76 6.71 -23.08
C LEU A 232 -3.91 7.98 -22.94
N GLY A 233 -3.41 8.53 -24.06
CA GLY A 233 -2.52 9.69 -24.07
C GLY A 233 -1.07 9.37 -23.72
N TRP A 234 -0.65 8.10 -23.78
CA TRP A 234 0.73 7.72 -23.49
C TRP A 234 1.59 7.91 -24.75
N PRO A 235 2.74 8.60 -24.68
CA PRO A 235 3.68 8.71 -25.79
C PRO A 235 4.50 7.42 -25.95
N VAL A 236 3.81 6.30 -26.16
CA VAL A 236 4.32 4.93 -26.28
C VAL A 236 3.81 4.35 -27.62
N PRO A 237 4.55 3.51 -28.34
CA PRO A 237 4.11 2.99 -29.63
C PRO A 237 2.75 2.27 -29.61
N GLU A 238 2.03 2.35 -30.73
CA GLU A 238 0.63 1.88 -30.86
C GLU A 238 0.45 0.38 -30.67
N HIS A 239 1.49 -0.43 -30.96
CA HIS A 239 1.44 -1.89 -30.76
C HIS A 239 1.45 -2.29 -29.29
N VAL A 240 1.84 -1.40 -28.38
CA VAL A 240 1.87 -1.69 -26.94
C VAL A 240 0.45 -1.56 -26.39
N ILE A 241 -0.11 -2.69 -25.97
CA ILE A 241 -1.45 -2.75 -25.38
C ILE A 241 -1.35 -2.56 -23.86
N VAL A 242 -2.14 -1.62 -23.35
CA VAL A 242 -2.39 -1.46 -21.92
C VAL A 242 -3.65 -2.24 -21.57
N ARG A 243 -3.47 -3.23 -20.70
CA ARG A 243 -4.51 -4.14 -20.21
C ARG A 243 -4.75 -3.87 -18.74
N PHE A 244 -5.96 -3.49 -18.37
CA PHE A 244 -6.38 -3.38 -16.97
C PHE A 244 -7.30 -4.55 -16.64
N LEU A 245 -6.89 -5.38 -15.69
CA LEU A 245 -7.61 -6.59 -15.32
C LEU A 245 -9.04 -6.29 -14.81
N PRO A 246 -9.98 -7.24 -14.96
CA PRO A 246 -11.39 -7.03 -14.62
C PRO A 246 -11.57 -6.79 -13.11
N ASN A 247 -12.52 -5.91 -12.77
CA ASN A 247 -12.89 -5.66 -11.38
C ASN A 247 -13.85 -6.74 -10.87
N LEU A 248 -13.96 -6.86 -9.55
CA LEU A 248 -14.82 -7.85 -8.91
C LEU A 248 -16.12 -7.23 -8.36
N GLY A 249 -16.11 -5.92 -8.06
CA GLY A 249 -17.26 -5.18 -7.56
C GLY A 249 -17.00 -3.68 -7.45
N GLY A 250 -17.85 -2.96 -6.71
CA GLY A 250 -17.75 -1.51 -6.51
C GLY A 250 -16.41 -1.06 -5.95
N PHE A 251 -16.06 -1.49 -4.73
CA PHE A 251 -14.77 -1.18 -4.10
C PHE A 251 -13.83 -2.38 -3.99
N VAL A 252 -14.05 -3.39 -4.83
CA VAL A 252 -13.16 -4.57 -4.93
C VAL A 252 -12.71 -4.67 -6.38
N GLY A 253 -11.48 -4.24 -6.65
CA GLY A 253 -10.95 -4.22 -8.00
C GLY A 253 -10.15 -5.47 -8.34
N SER A 254 -9.31 -5.30 -9.36
CA SER A 254 -8.44 -6.36 -9.84
C SER A 254 -7.17 -6.56 -9.01
N ASP A 255 -6.90 -5.67 -8.07
CA ASP A 255 -5.92 -5.90 -7.00
C ASP A 255 -6.24 -7.17 -6.22
N ILE A 256 -7.50 -7.35 -5.81
CA ILE A 256 -7.95 -8.55 -5.11
C ILE A 256 -8.08 -9.75 -6.03
N LEU A 257 -8.43 -9.55 -7.30
CA LEU A 257 -8.27 -10.60 -8.30
C LEU A 257 -6.82 -11.08 -8.36
N GLY A 258 -5.86 -10.15 -8.28
CA GLY A 258 -4.45 -10.44 -8.21
C GLY A 258 -4.08 -11.27 -6.98
N VAL A 259 -4.64 -10.94 -5.81
CA VAL A 259 -4.49 -11.73 -4.58
C VAL A 259 -5.02 -13.16 -4.75
N ILE A 260 -6.21 -13.32 -5.34
CA ILE A 260 -6.80 -14.65 -5.59
C ILE A 260 -5.92 -15.48 -6.53
N LEU A 261 -5.38 -14.88 -7.58
CA LEU A 261 -4.44 -15.54 -8.51
C LEU A 261 -3.13 -15.93 -7.82
N ALA A 262 -2.55 -15.00 -7.05
CA ALA A 262 -1.30 -15.19 -6.33
C ALA A 262 -1.35 -16.34 -5.32
N THR A 263 -2.48 -16.47 -4.63
CA THR A 263 -2.70 -17.43 -3.54
C THR A 263 -3.36 -18.73 -4.01
N ARG A 264 -3.81 -18.79 -5.27
CA ARG A 264 -4.44 -19.97 -5.89
C ARG A 264 -5.64 -20.49 -5.12
N MET A 265 -6.45 -19.59 -4.55
CA MET A 265 -7.60 -19.96 -3.72
C MET A 265 -8.59 -20.90 -4.45
N LEU A 266 -8.79 -20.70 -5.75
CA LEU A 266 -9.68 -21.53 -6.59
C LEU A 266 -9.13 -22.92 -6.94
N GLU A 267 -7.88 -23.23 -6.57
CA GLU A 267 -7.29 -24.56 -6.68
C GLU A 267 -7.39 -25.34 -5.35
N SER A 268 -7.81 -24.70 -4.26
CA SER A 268 -7.86 -25.30 -2.92
C SER A 268 -9.11 -26.15 -2.71
N ASP A 269 -8.94 -27.39 -2.23
CA ASP A 269 -10.05 -28.21 -1.71
C ASP A 269 -10.57 -27.73 -0.35
N GLU A 270 -9.77 -26.93 0.35
CA GLU A 270 -10.06 -26.42 1.69
C GLU A 270 -10.56 -24.97 1.63
N LEU A 271 -11.37 -24.59 2.63
CA LEU A 271 -11.77 -23.20 2.83
C LEU A 271 -10.56 -22.35 3.22
N VAL A 272 -10.27 -21.35 2.40
CA VAL A 272 -9.21 -20.37 2.63
C VAL A 272 -9.77 -18.96 2.58
N ALA A 273 -9.10 -18.04 3.27
CA ALA A 273 -9.44 -16.63 3.25
C ALA A 273 -8.20 -15.78 2.98
N ALA A 274 -8.41 -14.57 2.48
CA ALA A 274 -7.38 -13.58 2.26
C ALA A 274 -7.90 -12.21 2.67
N ALA A 275 -7.02 -11.34 3.17
CA ALA A 275 -7.30 -9.93 3.37
C ALA A 275 -6.14 -9.09 2.85
N ASP A 276 -6.45 -8.06 2.07
CA ASP A 276 -5.51 -6.98 1.78
C ASP A 276 -5.79 -5.83 2.74
N LEU A 277 -4.80 -5.55 3.60
CA LEU A 277 -4.95 -4.57 4.67
C LEU A 277 -4.25 -3.28 4.25
N GLY A 278 -5.02 -2.40 3.62
CA GLY A 278 -4.61 -1.04 3.27
C GLY A 278 -5.61 0.00 3.77
N THR A 279 -5.79 1.05 3.00
CA THR A 279 -6.78 2.11 3.28
C THR A 279 -8.21 1.54 3.29
N ASN A 280 -8.43 0.54 2.45
CA ASN A 280 -9.59 -0.33 2.47
C ASN A 280 -9.18 -1.67 3.10
N GLY A 281 -10.14 -2.34 3.73
CA GLY A 281 -9.98 -3.74 4.15
C GLY A 281 -10.71 -4.63 3.16
N GLU A 282 -10.06 -4.99 2.06
CA GLU A 282 -10.61 -5.95 1.11
C GLU A 282 -10.39 -7.39 1.59
N ILE A 283 -11.43 -8.23 1.43
CA ILE A 283 -11.48 -9.58 1.98
C ILE A 283 -11.98 -10.53 0.90
N ALA A 284 -11.39 -11.72 0.81
CA ALA A 284 -11.82 -12.83 -0.02
C ALA A 284 -11.90 -14.11 0.81
N ALA A 285 -12.95 -14.92 0.64
CA ALA A 285 -13.03 -16.25 1.25
C ALA A 285 -13.67 -17.24 0.29
N GLY A 286 -13.15 -18.46 0.24
CA GLY A 286 -13.62 -19.46 -0.71
C GLY A 286 -12.70 -20.66 -0.85
N ASP A 287 -13.03 -21.47 -1.86
CA ASP A 287 -12.33 -22.68 -2.22
C ASP A 287 -12.50 -22.93 -3.74
N LYS A 288 -12.16 -24.13 -4.20
CA LYS A 288 -12.33 -24.57 -5.59
C LYS A 288 -13.77 -24.63 -6.10
N ASN A 289 -14.80 -24.23 -5.35
CA ASN A 289 -16.17 -24.12 -5.82
C ASN A 289 -16.55 -22.66 -6.11
N GLY A 290 -15.86 -21.70 -5.49
CA GLY A 290 -16.08 -20.27 -5.71
C GLY A 290 -15.55 -19.44 -4.55
N ILE A 291 -15.50 -18.13 -4.77
CA ILE A 291 -15.01 -17.15 -3.79
C ILE A 291 -16.03 -16.04 -3.61
N LEU A 292 -16.26 -15.66 -2.35
CA LEU A 292 -16.98 -14.45 -1.99
C LEU A 292 -15.97 -13.36 -1.65
N VAL A 293 -16.13 -12.18 -2.23
CA VAL A 293 -15.27 -11.02 -1.94
C VAL A 293 -16.07 -9.84 -1.41
N SER A 294 -15.42 -9.02 -0.61
CA SER A 294 -15.95 -7.73 -0.19
C SER A 294 -14.86 -6.73 0.15
N SER A 295 -15.28 -5.50 0.46
CA SER A 295 -14.45 -4.41 0.95
C SER A 295 -15.11 -3.78 2.16
N THR A 296 -14.29 -3.37 3.12
CA THR A 296 -14.70 -2.69 4.34
C THR A 296 -13.98 -1.36 4.43
N ALA A 297 -14.67 -0.33 4.93
CA ALA A 297 -14.07 0.96 5.19
C ALA A 297 -13.29 0.91 6.52
N ALA A 298 -12.13 0.26 6.51
CA ALA A 298 -11.25 0.17 7.69
C ALA A 298 -10.63 1.54 8.04
N GLY A 299 -10.35 2.37 7.03
CA GLY A 299 -9.69 3.65 7.23
C GLY A 299 -8.18 3.49 7.48
N PRO A 300 -7.44 4.61 7.56
CA PRO A 300 -5.99 4.59 7.40
C PRO A 300 -5.22 4.29 8.70
N ALA A 301 -5.86 3.83 9.78
CA ALA A 301 -5.23 3.63 11.08
C ALA A 301 -4.02 2.68 11.00
N PHE A 302 -4.13 1.59 10.24
CA PHE A 302 -3.04 0.63 10.00
C PHE A 302 -1.91 1.18 9.11
N GLU A 303 -2.11 2.32 8.46
CA GLU A 303 -1.07 3.05 7.73
C GLU A 303 -0.46 4.19 8.56
N GLY A 304 -0.90 4.36 9.81
CA GLY A 304 -0.53 5.48 10.68
C GLY A 304 -1.29 6.77 10.37
N GLY A 305 -2.35 6.72 9.55
CA GLY A 305 -3.20 7.87 9.24
C GLY A 305 -4.30 8.08 10.30
N LYS A 306 -4.68 9.34 10.53
CA LYS A 306 -5.62 9.78 11.60
C LYS A 306 -5.17 9.48 13.03
N ILE A 307 -3.90 9.09 13.21
CA ILE A 307 -3.26 8.84 14.50
C ILE A 307 -2.36 10.05 14.84
N GLU A 308 -2.45 10.59 16.06
CA GLU A 308 -1.83 11.88 16.43
C GLU A 308 -0.31 11.90 16.19
N LEU A 309 0.38 10.85 16.64
CA LEU A 309 1.81 10.62 16.38
C LEU A 309 2.03 9.47 15.38
N GLY A 310 1.03 9.22 14.54
CA GLY A 310 1.09 8.22 13.49
C GLY A 310 2.00 8.63 12.35
N MET A 311 2.75 7.67 11.82
CA MET A 311 3.55 7.86 10.63
C MET A 311 3.67 6.55 9.84
N ARG A 312 4.02 6.63 8.56
CA ARG A 312 4.33 5.43 7.78
C ARG A 312 5.56 4.72 8.36
N ALA A 313 5.65 3.42 8.11
CA ALA A 313 6.85 2.65 8.43
C ALA A 313 8.07 3.29 7.76
N GLY A 314 9.07 3.66 8.56
CA GLY A 314 10.26 4.37 8.09
C GLY A 314 11.13 4.80 9.26
N LYS A 315 12.34 5.32 9.02
CA LYS A 315 13.31 5.60 10.10
C LYS A 315 12.74 6.53 11.18
N GLY A 316 12.74 6.06 12.42
CA GLY A 316 12.18 6.74 13.59
C GLY A 316 10.74 6.33 13.94
N ALA A 317 10.08 5.49 13.13
CA ALA A 317 8.79 4.92 13.49
C ALA A 317 8.98 3.75 14.46
N ILE A 318 8.22 3.74 15.56
CA ILE A 318 8.05 2.56 16.40
C ILE A 318 7.26 1.53 15.59
N SER A 319 7.86 0.37 15.38
CA SER A 319 7.36 -0.71 14.53
C SER A 319 6.97 -1.97 15.27
N ARG A 320 7.49 -2.15 16.48
CA ARG A 320 7.04 -3.15 17.43
C ARG A 320 6.98 -2.58 18.82
N VAL A 321 6.00 -3.08 19.58
CA VAL A 321 5.86 -2.86 21.01
C VAL A 321 5.61 -4.22 21.65
N SER A 322 6.34 -4.54 22.70
CA SER A 322 6.16 -5.79 23.44
C SER A 322 6.22 -5.53 24.93
N VAL A 323 5.78 -6.49 25.72
CA VAL A 323 5.87 -6.41 27.18
C VAL A 323 7.02 -7.28 27.67
N VAL A 324 7.99 -6.67 28.34
CA VAL A 324 9.11 -7.35 28.99
C VAL A 324 9.18 -6.87 30.44
N ASP A 325 9.13 -7.79 31.41
CA ASP A 325 9.16 -7.49 32.85
C ASP A 325 8.16 -6.41 33.29
N HIS A 326 6.93 -6.48 32.78
CA HIS A 326 5.85 -5.49 33.01
C HIS A 326 6.13 -4.07 32.48
N HIS A 327 7.13 -3.91 31.61
CA HIS A 327 7.45 -2.66 30.93
C HIS A 327 7.30 -2.81 29.41
N LEU A 328 7.07 -1.68 28.74
CA LEU A 328 7.04 -1.63 27.29
C LEU A 328 8.47 -1.64 26.73
N ASP A 329 8.76 -2.63 25.89
CA ASP A 329 9.94 -2.66 25.03
C ASP A 329 9.54 -2.32 23.59
N VAL A 330 10.35 -1.51 22.92
CA VAL A 330 9.97 -0.94 21.62
C VAL A 330 11.09 -1.03 20.60
N GLN A 331 10.70 -1.35 19.36
CA GLN A 331 11.63 -1.42 18.23
C GLN A 331 11.39 -0.27 17.27
N VAL A 332 12.36 0.62 17.16
CA VAL A 332 12.34 1.75 16.22
C VAL A 332 13.03 1.37 14.91
N ILE A 333 12.35 1.60 13.78
CA ILE A 333 12.94 1.36 12.45
C ILE A 333 14.18 2.25 12.29
N GLY A 334 15.31 1.63 11.96
CA GLY A 334 16.59 2.31 11.82
C GLY A 334 17.22 2.78 13.14
N GLY A 335 16.69 2.33 14.29
CA GLY A 335 17.17 2.64 15.64
C GLY A 335 17.03 4.10 16.06
N GLY A 336 17.59 4.42 17.22
CA GLY A 336 17.62 5.77 17.78
C GLY A 336 16.28 6.22 18.40
N ALA A 337 16.14 7.53 18.60
CA ALA A 337 14.95 8.11 19.24
C ALA A 337 13.70 7.99 18.35
N PRO A 338 12.56 7.58 18.92
CA PRO A 338 11.31 7.48 18.18
C PRO A 338 10.76 8.87 17.84
N ARG A 339 10.03 8.95 16.73
CA ARG A 339 9.39 10.18 16.23
C ARG A 339 7.88 10.04 16.08
N GLY A 340 7.41 8.80 16.05
CA GLY A 340 6.02 8.44 15.86
C GLY A 340 5.88 6.93 15.81
N LEU A 341 4.70 6.47 15.44
CA LEU A 341 4.30 5.08 15.47
C LEU A 341 3.76 4.67 14.09
N CYS A 342 4.22 3.55 13.53
CA CYS A 342 3.56 2.99 12.35
C CYS A 342 2.44 2.02 12.74
N GLY A 343 1.63 1.60 11.77
CA GLY A 343 0.47 0.76 12.07
C GLY A 343 0.78 -0.51 12.84
N SER A 344 1.91 -1.17 12.54
CA SER A 344 2.33 -2.38 13.27
C SER A 344 2.65 -2.05 14.74
N GLY A 345 3.34 -0.93 14.97
CA GLY A 345 3.59 -0.40 16.30
C GLY A 345 2.32 -0.01 17.03
N LEU A 346 1.29 0.50 16.33
CA LEU A 346 0.01 0.89 16.94
C LEU A 346 -0.77 -0.32 17.44
N LEU A 347 -0.86 -1.33 16.59
CA LEU A 347 -1.50 -2.58 16.91
C LEU A 347 -0.80 -3.27 18.08
N ASP A 348 0.54 -3.34 18.05
CA ASP A 348 1.36 -3.88 19.14
C ASP A 348 1.21 -3.06 20.44
N ALA A 349 1.20 -1.72 20.35
CA ALA A 349 1.05 -0.84 21.51
C ALA A 349 -0.29 -1.05 22.21
N VAL A 350 -1.37 -1.19 21.44
CA VAL A 350 -2.70 -1.46 21.99
C VAL A 350 -2.76 -2.86 22.60
N ALA A 351 -2.20 -3.87 21.93
CA ALA A 351 -2.09 -5.23 22.46
C ALA A 351 -1.30 -5.28 23.78
N ALA A 352 -0.15 -4.60 23.85
CA ALA A 352 0.65 -4.49 25.07
C ALA A 352 -0.07 -3.69 26.18
N GLY A 353 -0.83 -2.67 25.80
CA GLY A 353 -1.67 -1.91 26.74
C GLY A 353 -2.76 -2.76 27.38
N LEU A 354 -3.35 -3.71 26.64
CA LEU A 354 -4.28 -4.70 27.21
C LEU A 354 -3.58 -5.62 28.20
N ASP A 355 -2.39 -6.13 27.86
CA ASP A 355 -1.60 -7.02 28.73
C ASP A 355 -1.23 -6.37 30.06
N LEU A 356 -0.88 -5.08 30.02
CA LEU A 356 -0.52 -4.31 31.20
C LEU A 356 -1.73 -3.76 31.97
N GLY A 357 -2.94 -3.94 31.44
CA GLY A 357 -4.16 -3.35 32.01
C GLY A 357 -4.26 -1.83 31.87
N LEU A 358 -3.39 -1.21 31.04
CA LEU A 358 -3.39 0.22 30.73
C LEU A 358 -4.53 0.60 29.77
N ILE A 359 -5.00 -0.38 29.01
CA ILE A 359 -6.16 -0.28 28.11
C ILE A 359 -7.15 -1.37 28.52
N GLN A 360 -8.42 -1.00 28.67
CA GLN A 360 -9.51 -1.94 28.92
C GLN A 360 -9.98 -2.58 27.61
N PRO A 361 -10.64 -3.76 27.63
CA PRO A 361 -11.21 -4.37 26.41
C PRO A 361 -12.21 -3.47 25.66
N THR A 362 -12.80 -2.49 26.34
CA THR A 362 -13.66 -1.45 25.73
C THR A 362 -12.88 -0.44 24.88
N GLY A 363 -11.54 -0.46 24.93
CA GLY A 363 -10.63 0.53 24.35
C GLY A 363 -10.30 1.71 25.27
N ARG A 364 -10.84 1.76 26.50
CA ARG A 364 -10.61 2.87 27.43
C ARG A 364 -9.21 2.82 28.03
N ILE A 365 -8.45 3.90 27.94
CA ILE A 365 -7.19 4.07 28.69
C ILE A 365 -7.53 4.30 30.18
N THR A 366 -6.88 3.58 31.09
CA THR A 366 -7.30 3.50 32.51
C THR A 366 -6.98 4.74 33.32
N ASP A 367 -5.73 5.23 33.23
CA ASP A 367 -5.14 6.13 34.23
C ASP A 367 -4.83 7.55 33.73
N SER A 368 -5.00 7.80 32.42
CA SER A 368 -4.90 9.14 31.85
C SER A 368 -5.54 9.21 30.46
N ASP A 369 -5.55 10.38 29.83
CA ASP A 369 -6.03 10.55 28.44
C ASP A 369 -5.07 9.95 27.39
N ARG A 370 -3.87 9.52 27.82
CA ARG A 370 -2.77 9.06 26.96
C ARG A 370 -2.02 7.88 27.58
N MET A 371 -1.52 6.99 26.74
CA MET A 371 -0.57 5.94 27.13
C MET A 371 0.79 6.28 26.54
N MET A 372 1.77 6.52 27.41
CA MET A 372 3.15 6.75 26.98
C MET A 372 3.74 5.44 26.47
N ILE A 373 4.32 5.47 25.27
CA ILE A 373 4.98 4.30 24.67
C ILE A 373 6.49 4.41 24.89
N GLN A 374 7.09 5.50 24.41
CA GLN A 374 8.47 5.89 24.68
C GLN A 374 8.63 7.36 24.32
N GLU A 375 9.13 8.19 25.24
CA GLU A 375 9.30 9.63 25.02
C GLU A 375 9.98 9.95 23.66
N PRO A 376 9.41 10.83 22.82
CA PRO A 376 8.20 11.65 23.03
C PRO A 376 6.88 11.01 22.54
N VAL A 377 6.89 9.72 22.17
CA VAL A 377 5.77 9.03 21.52
C VAL A 377 4.81 8.41 22.54
N TYR A 378 3.54 8.80 22.40
CA TYR A 378 2.39 8.30 23.13
C TYR A 378 1.23 7.98 22.17
N ILE A 379 0.22 7.26 22.66
CA ILE A 379 -1.07 7.10 21.99
C ILE A 379 -2.18 7.71 22.84
N THR A 380 -3.18 8.31 22.21
CA THR A 380 -4.34 8.93 22.86
C THR A 380 -5.55 8.02 22.85
N GLN A 381 -6.57 8.36 23.66
CA GLN A 381 -7.87 7.68 23.60
C GLN A 381 -8.50 7.70 22.20
N ARG A 382 -8.28 8.76 21.44
CA ARG A 382 -8.75 8.87 20.04
C ARG A 382 -8.01 7.89 19.14
N ASP A 383 -6.69 7.76 19.29
CA ASP A 383 -5.88 6.85 18.48
C ASP A 383 -6.32 5.39 18.68
N VAL A 384 -6.59 5.00 19.94
CA VAL A 384 -7.14 3.66 20.25
C VAL A 384 -8.51 3.48 19.58
N ARG A 385 -9.36 4.52 19.57
CA ARG A 385 -10.67 4.46 18.92
C ARG A 385 -10.57 4.30 17.41
N GLU A 386 -9.65 4.99 16.74
CA GLU A 386 -9.42 4.82 15.30
C GLU A 386 -8.95 3.39 14.98
N LEU A 387 -8.08 2.80 15.80
CA LEU A 387 -7.70 1.39 15.65
C LEU A 387 -8.90 0.45 15.84
N GLN A 388 -9.75 0.68 16.85
CA GLN A 388 -10.96 -0.13 17.07
C GLN A 388 -11.88 -0.11 15.85
N LEU A 389 -12.13 1.08 15.28
CA LEU A 389 -12.99 1.21 14.09
C LEU A 389 -12.42 0.41 12.91
N ALA A 390 -11.11 0.54 12.67
CA ALA A 390 -10.44 -0.17 11.58
C ALA A 390 -10.46 -1.69 11.77
N LYS A 391 -10.16 -2.15 12.99
CA LYS A 391 -10.22 -3.56 13.39
C LYS A 391 -11.63 -4.12 13.22
N ALA A 392 -12.63 -3.41 13.76
CA ALA A 392 -14.01 -3.86 13.75
C ALA A 392 -14.56 -3.99 12.33
N ALA A 393 -14.21 -3.05 11.44
CA ALA A 393 -14.59 -3.11 10.03
C ALA A 393 -14.13 -4.42 9.37
N ILE A 394 -12.84 -4.77 9.52
CA ILE A 394 -12.25 -5.96 8.92
C ILE A 394 -12.82 -7.24 9.56
N ALA A 395 -12.83 -7.31 10.89
CA ALA A 395 -13.31 -8.48 11.62
C ALA A 395 -14.78 -8.77 11.31
N ALA A 396 -15.63 -7.74 11.31
CA ALA A 396 -17.05 -7.86 10.97
C ALA A 396 -17.24 -8.26 9.50
N GLY A 397 -16.45 -7.70 8.57
CA GLY A 397 -16.52 -8.06 7.16
C GLY A 397 -16.13 -9.51 6.91
N LEU A 398 -15.05 -9.98 7.51
CA LEU A 398 -14.60 -11.37 7.42
C LEU A 398 -15.66 -12.32 7.97
N ARG A 399 -16.19 -12.03 9.16
CA ARG A 399 -17.24 -12.83 9.78
C ARG A 399 -18.52 -12.87 8.93
N LEU A 400 -18.95 -11.73 8.40
CA LEU A 400 -20.16 -11.66 7.56
C LEU A 400 -20.01 -12.44 6.24
N ILE A 401 -18.84 -12.39 5.59
CA ILE A 401 -18.58 -13.18 4.39
C ILE A 401 -18.66 -14.68 4.70
N LEU A 402 -18.09 -15.12 5.82
CA LEU A 402 -18.16 -16.53 6.24
C LEU A 402 -19.59 -16.95 6.60
N GLU A 403 -20.34 -16.10 7.33
CA GLU A 403 -21.76 -16.34 7.66
C GLU A 403 -22.61 -16.48 6.37
N GLU A 404 -22.39 -15.65 5.35
CA GLU A 404 -23.06 -15.75 4.03
C GLU A 404 -22.70 -17.02 3.25
N MET A 405 -21.56 -17.64 3.56
CA MET A 405 -21.16 -18.94 3.01
C MET A 405 -21.67 -20.11 3.85
N GLY A 406 -22.33 -19.85 4.99
CA GLY A 406 -22.71 -20.86 5.96
C GLY A 406 -21.49 -21.53 6.62
N LYS A 407 -20.42 -20.75 6.82
CA LYS A 407 -19.12 -21.21 7.33
C LYS A 407 -18.76 -20.53 8.65
N GLU A 408 -18.06 -21.26 9.49
CA GLU A 408 -17.49 -20.75 10.74
C GLU A 408 -16.01 -20.37 10.56
N ILE A 409 -15.52 -19.43 11.38
CA ILE A 409 -14.13 -18.95 11.31
C ILE A 409 -13.11 -20.08 11.56
N GLN A 410 -13.45 -21.08 12.37
CA GLN A 410 -12.56 -22.22 12.63
C GLN A 410 -12.38 -23.13 11.41
N GLU A 411 -13.33 -23.13 10.46
CA GLU A 411 -13.25 -23.93 9.23
C GLU A 411 -12.17 -23.43 8.27
N VAL A 412 -11.77 -22.15 8.38
CA VAL A 412 -10.71 -21.57 7.55
C VAL A 412 -9.38 -22.23 7.87
N LYS A 413 -8.81 -22.91 6.88
CA LYS A 413 -7.55 -23.67 7.00
C LYS A 413 -6.31 -22.81 6.82
N ARG A 414 -6.42 -21.78 5.99
CA ARG A 414 -5.34 -20.82 5.76
C ARG A 414 -5.90 -19.43 5.53
N PHE A 415 -5.23 -18.44 6.12
CA PHE A 415 -5.54 -17.04 6.01
C PHE A 415 -4.35 -16.27 5.43
N TYR A 416 -4.51 -15.71 4.24
CA TYR A 416 -3.48 -14.97 3.54
C TYR A 416 -3.56 -13.47 3.87
N LEU A 417 -2.44 -12.87 4.26
CA LEU A 417 -2.35 -11.44 4.54
C LEU A 417 -1.53 -10.74 3.46
N ALA A 418 -2.21 -9.97 2.62
CA ALA A 418 -1.61 -9.17 1.56
C ALA A 418 -1.35 -7.72 2.03
N GLY A 419 -0.60 -6.99 1.22
CA GLY A 419 -0.35 -5.56 1.42
C GLY A 419 0.84 -5.26 2.33
N ALA A 420 1.29 -4.00 2.33
CA ALA A 420 2.45 -3.53 3.12
C ALA A 420 2.28 -3.83 4.61
N PHE A 421 1.09 -3.60 5.14
CA PHE A 421 0.78 -3.84 6.54
C PHE A 421 0.71 -5.34 6.86
N GLY A 422 0.03 -6.16 6.04
CA GLY A 422 -0.09 -7.60 6.24
C GLY A 422 1.26 -8.32 6.37
N ASN A 423 2.32 -7.81 5.72
CA ASN A 423 3.67 -8.37 5.79
C ASN A 423 4.46 -8.00 7.06
N THR A 424 4.04 -6.96 7.77
CA THR A 424 4.73 -6.47 8.97
C THR A 424 3.90 -6.61 10.25
N LEU A 425 2.63 -7.02 10.09
CA LEU A 425 1.68 -7.27 11.17
C LEU A 425 2.20 -8.31 12.17
N GLY A 426 2.18 -7.97 13.46
CA GLY A 426 2.31 -8.94 14.54
C GLY A 426 1.05 -9.80 14.65
N VAL A 427 1.13 -11.06 14.20
CA VAL A 427 -0.03 -11.98 14.22
C VAL A 427 -0.61 -12.11 15.62
N GLU A 428 0.21 -12.38 16.64
CA GLU A 428 -0.24 -12.54 18.03
C GLU A 428 -0.97 -11.30 18.57
N SER A 429 -0.43 -10.11 18.31
CA SER A 429 -1.06 -8.84 18.67
C SER A 429 -2.40 -8.63 17.93
N ALA A 430 -2.45 -8.99 16.64
CA ALA A 430 -3.67 -8.90 15.84
C ALA A 430 -4.78 -9.81 16.37
N GLU A 431 -4.42 -11.02 16.78
CA GLU A 431 -5.37 -11.94 17.42
C GLU A 431 -5.84 -11.43 18.76
N LYS A 432 -4.91 -10.94 19.58
CA LYS A 432 -5.20 -10.40 20.91
C LYS A 432 -6.21 -9.25 20.87
N ILE A 433 -6.05 -8.32 19.93
CA ILE A 433 -7.02 -7.25 19.77
C ILE A 433 -8.32 -7.72 19.11
N GLY A 434 -8.37 -8.94 18.56
CA GLY A 434 -9.54 -9.52 17.91
C GLY A 434 -9.68 -9.17 16.43
N LEU A 435 -8.60 -8.84 15.71
CA LEU A 435 -8.65 -8.53 14.28
C LEU A 435 -9.01 -9.77 13.45
N PHE A 436 -8.48 -10.93 13.83
CA PHE A 436 -8.81 -12.26 13.30
C PHE A 436 -8.31 -13.32 14.29
N ARG A 437 -8.65 -14.61 14.09
CA ARG A 437 -8.35 -15.70 15.06
C ARG A 437 -8.03 -17.01 14.36
N PHE A 438 -6.90 -17.05 13.64
CA PHE A 438 -6.47 -18.20 12.86
C PHE A 438 -5.24 -18.90 13.44
N GLY A 439 -4.43 -18.21 14.23
CA GLY A 439 -3.16 -18.66 14.76
C GLY A 439 -2.04 -18.46 13.73
N LYS A 440 -0.83 -18.25 14.24
CA LYS A 440 0.38 -18.04 13.44
C LYS A 440 0.64 -19.15 12.41
N GLU A 441 0.23 -20.38 12.68
CA GLU A 441 0.44 -21.51 11.75
C GLU A 441 -0.49 -21.47 10.53
N ARG A 442 -1.67 -20.86 10.65
CA ARG A 442 -2.63 -20.72 9.54
C ARG A 442 -2.54 -19.36 8.86
N THR A 443 -1.90 -18.36 9.47
CA THR A 443 -1.73 -17.03 8.89
C THR A 443 -0.45 -16.95 8.05
N VAL A 444 -0.59 -16.61 6.77
CA VAL A 444 0.51 -16.56 5.81
C VAL A 444 0.60 -15.17 5.17
N PRO A 445 1.66 -14.39 5.45
CA PRO A 445 1.93 -13.16 4.72
C PRO A 445 2.28 -13.45 3.26
N VAL A 446 1.73 -12.67 2.32
CA VAL A 446 1.84 -12.94 0.87
C VAL A 446 2.36 -11.75 0.05
N GLY A 447 3.06 -10.80 0.67
CA GLY A 447 3.75 -9.76 -0.09
C GLY A 447 2.80 -8.80 -0.83
N ASN A 448 3.30 -8.23 -1.93
CA ASN A 448 2.47 -7.54 -2.92
C ASN A 448 1.81 -8.57 -3.86
N SER A 449 0.78 -9.23 -3.34
CA SER A 449 0.05 -10.25 -4.08
C SER A 449 -0.75 -9.69 -5.26
N ALA A 450 -1.19 -8.42 -5.21
CA ALA A 450 -1.80 -7.76 -6.36
C ALA A 450 -0.83 -7.74 -7.56
N LEU A 451 0.39 -7.23 -7.36
CA LEU A 451 1.44 -7.20 -8.38
C LEU A 451 1.83 -8.61 -8.85
N ARG A 452 1.92 -9.58 -7.92
CA ARG A 452 2.17 -10.98 -8.28
C ARG A 452 1.07 -11.54 -9.19
N GLY A 453 -0.19 -11.23 -8.90
CA GLY A 453 -1.33 -11.58 -9.74
C GLY A 453 -1.26 -10.93 -11.12
N ALA A 454 -0.84 -9.67 -11.21
CA ALA A 454 -0.58 -9.01 -12.49
C ALA A 454 0.51 -9.73 -13.31
N LYS A 455 1.59 -10.20 -12.67
CA LYS A 455 2.64 -11.02 -13.31
C LYS A 455 2.08 -12.35 -13.80
N ILE A 456 1.28 -13.04 -12.98
CA ILE A 456 0.61 -14.29 -13.36
C ILE A 456 -0.28 -14.08 -14.59
N ALA A 457 -1.11 -13.03 -14.59
CA ALA A 457 -2.00 -12.72 -15.70
C ALA A 457 -1.25 -12.28 -16.96
N LEU A 458 -0.10 -11.63 -16.82
CA LEU A 458 0.79 -11.22 -17.91
C LEU A 458 1.49 -12.42 -18.58
N LEU A 459 1.88 -13.41 -17.77
CA LEU A 459 2.62 -14.60 -18.21
C LEU A 459 1.71 -15.75 -18.67
N SER A 460 0.40 -15.66 -18.45
CA SER A 460 -0.58 -16.65 -18.92
C SER A 460 -0.81 -16.53 -20.44
N ARG A 461 -0.73 -17.66 -21.15
CA ARG A 461 -0.89 -17.72 -22.61
C ARG A 461 -2.34 -17.55 -23.07
N ASP A 462 -3.30 -17.99 -22.25
CA ASP A 462 -4.71 -17.96 -22.61
C ASP A 462 -5.29 -16.54 -22.61
N GLY A 463 -4.64 -15.60 -21.91
CA GLY A 463 -5.16 -14.25 -21.67
C GLY A 463 -6.54 -14.22 -20.99
N GLN A 464 -7.01 -15.36 -20.47
CA GLN A 464 -8.35 -15.61 -19.95
C GLN A 464 -8.35 -15.98 -18.47
N ILE A 465 -7.18 -16.26 -17.88
CA ILE A 465 -7.06 -16.63 -16.46
C ILE A 465 -7.81 -15.65 -15.53
N SER A 466 -7.74 -14.34 -15.81
CA SER A 466 -8.47 -13.32 -15.04
C SER A 466 -9.99 -13.47 -15.14
N GLU A 467 -10.51 -13.66 -16.35
CA GLU A 467 -11.96 -13.81 -16.57
C GLU A 467 -12.49 -15.13 -16.02
N ASN A 468 -11.72 -16.22 -16.16
CA ASN A 468 -12.06 -17.53 -15.60
C ASN A 468 -12.18 -17.47 -14.07
N VAL A 469 -11.29 -16.73 -13.41
CA VAL A 469 -11.40 -16.48 -11.97
C VAL A 469 -12.60 -15.57 -11.66
N ARG A 470 -12.76 -14.45 -12.40
CA ARG A 470 -13.86 -13.50 -12.19
C ARG A 470 -15.23 -14.15 -12.21
N GLN A 471 -15.50 -15.06 -13.14
CA GLN A 471 -16.78 -15.79 -13.26
C GLN A 471 -17.12 -16.65 -12.04
N ARG A 472 -16.11 -16.98 -11.23
CA ARG A 472 -16.24 -17.82 -10.03
C ARG A 472 -16.15 -17.00 -8.74
N VAL A 473 -16.11 -15.68 -8.88
CA VAL A 473 -16.08 -14.72 -7.77
C VAL A 473 -17.42 -13.99 -7.71
N ARG A 474 -17.99 -13.91 -6.50
CA ARG A 474 -19.17 -13.11 -6.22
C ARG A 474 -18.80 -11.95 -5.30
N PHE A 475 -19.21 -10.74 -5.64
CA PHE A 475 -19.07 -9.60 -4.75
C PHE A 475 -20.26 -9.51 -3.78
N GLN A 476 -19.95 -9.26 -2.51
CA GLN A 476 -20.93 -9.01 -1.47
C GLN A 476 -20.81 -7.55 -1.01
N ASN A 477 -21.85 -6.74 -1.17
CA ASN A 477 -21.88 -5.40 -0.59
C ASN A 477 -22.29 -5.49 0.89
N LEU A 478 -21.36 -5.25 1.82
CA LEU A 478 -21.61 -5.36 3.26
C LEU A 478 -22.41 -4.18 3.81
N SER A 479 -22.28 -2.97 3.24
CA SER A 479 -22.99 -1.78 3.73
C SER A 479 -24.51 -1.89 3.51
N ALA A 480 -24.92 -2.71 2.54
CA ALA A 480 -26.32 -3.05 2.30
C ALA A 480 -26.87 -4.14 3.24
N ARG A 481 -26.05 -4.72 4.13
CA ARG A 481 -26.46 -5.80 5.05
C ARG A 481 -26.71 -5.25 6.46
N PRO A 482 -27.93 -5.36 7.00
CA PRO A 482 -28.22 -4.97 8.38
C PRO A 482 -27.29 -5.64 9.40
N ARG A 483 -26.97 -6.92 9.19
CA ARG A 483 -26.08 -7.72 10.05
C ARG A 483 -24.67 -7.14 10.18
N PHE A 484 -24.19 -6.38 9.19
CA PHE A 484 -22.86 -5.77 9.26
C PHE A 484 -22.74 -4.77 10.41
N GLN A 485 -23.76 -3.95 10.66
CA GLN A 485 -23.72 -2.94 11.72
C GLN A 485 -23.71 -3.58 13.12
N GLU A 486 -24.45 -4.69 13.28
CA GLU A 486 -24.45 -5.48 14.51
C GLU A 486 -23.06 -6.09 14.76
N LEU A 487 -22.51 -6.79 13.77
CA LEU A 487 -21.17 -7.37 13.85
C LEU A 487 -20.09 -6.31 14.06
N PHE A 488 -20.19 -5.16 13.40
CA PHE A 488 -19.28 -4.04 13.61
C PHE A 488 -19.29 -3.58 15.07
N GLY A 489 -20.48 -3.43 15.67
CA GLY A 489 -20.63 -3.08 17.08
C GLY A 489 -20.05 -4.15 18.03
N GLU A 490 -20.29 -5.43 17.75
CA GLU A 490 -19.69 -6.55 18.50
C GLU A 490 -18.16 -6.52 18.42
N GLU A 491 -17.62 -6.28 17.24
CA GLU A 491 -16.18 -6.31 16.96
C GLU A 491 -15.43 -5.04 17.38
N MET A 492 -16.11 -4.03 17.94
CA MET A 492 -15.43 -2.86 18.54
C MET A 492 -14.65 -3.21 19.79
N TYR A 493 -15.00 -4.29 20.49
CA TYR A 493 -14.25 -4.74 21.65
C TYR A 493 -12.89 -5.32 21.25
N LEU A 494 -11.87 -4.93 22.01
CA LEU A 494 -10.50 -5.42 21.88
C LEU A 494 -10.39 -6.76 22.62
N SER A 495 -10.90 -7.82 21.99
CA SER A 495 -10.95 -9.16 22.57
C SER A 495 -10.84 -10.25 21.50
N PRO A 496 -10.11 -11.34 21.78
CA PRO A 496 -10.08 -12.55 20.98
C PRO A 496 -11.26 -13.49 21.26
N GLU A 497 -12.22 -13.11 22.09
CA GLU A 497 -13.49 -13.85 22.23
C GLU A 497 -14.68 -12.90 21.99
N PRO A 498 -15.75 -13.36 21.30
CA PRO A 498 -16.99 -12.57 21.25
C PRO A 498 -17.50 -12.43 22.68
N LEU A 499 -18.19 -11.33 23.00
CA LEU A 499 -18.72 -11.10 24.35
C LEU A 499 -19.87 -12.04 24.75
N TYR A 500 -20.17 -13.07 23.96
CA TYR A 500 -21.31 -13.98 24.16
C TYR A 500 -20.99 -15.40 23.74
#